data_AF-A0A8S3UEE6-F1
#
_entry.id   AF-A0A8S3UEE6-F1
#
_cell.length_a   1.000
_cell.length_b   1.000
_cell.length_c   1.000
_cell.angle_alpha   90.00
_cell.angle_beta   90.00
_cell.angle_gamma   90.00
#
_symmetry.space_group_name_H-M   'P 1'
#
loop_
_entity.id
_entity.type
_entity.pdbx_description
1 polymer ?
#
loop_
_entity_poly.entity_id
_entity_poly.type
_entity_poly.pdbx_seq_one_letter_code
_entity_poly.pdbx_strand_id
1 'polypeptide(L)'
;MEFDQQQDPELTTEIPLPFNLDGTECKVFFDLETTGMGRNSDIIQIAAKSYSNNFNRYVVPRVDIQIEASKITGITYSHGTNKMYVRGQIVEPVSIHKALLDFIQFLKEQNQPIVLGHNICNFDIPVIVNKLKEYNLFSTFAETVKGFIDTMKVARKYIPKHDVENL
;
A
#
# COMPACT_ATOMS: atom_id res chain seq x y z
N MET A 1 39.46 -27.23 7.15
CA MET A 1 38.34 -26.87 6.27
C MET A 1 37.61 -25.74 6.95
N GLU A 2 37.96 -24.52 6.59
CA GLU A 2 37.28 -23.32 7.06
C GLU A 2 35.87 -23.31 6.45
N PHE A 3 34.86 -23.29 7.31
CA PHE A 3 33.50 -23.04 6.88
C PHE A 3 33.33 -21.54 6.73
N ASP A 4 33.22 -21.13 5.47
CA ASP A 4 32.90 -19.77 5.05
C ASP A 4 31.58 -19.36 5.71
N GLN A 5 31.65 -18.39 6.63
CA GLN A 5 30.46 -17.76 7.18
C GLN A 5 29.91 -16.85 6.09
N GLN A 6 29.03 -17.40 5.25
CA GLN A 6 28.22 -16.59 4.35
C GLN A 6 27.40 -15.63 5.21
N GLN A 7 27.82 -14.36 5.17
CA GLN A 7 27.18 -13.25 5.82
C GLN A 7 25.78 -13.11 5.20
N ASP A 8 24.74 -13.43 5.97
CA ASP A 8 23.37 -13.12 5.58
C ASP A 8 23.29 -11.62 5.26
N PRO A 9 22.78 -11.23 4.08
CA PRO A 9 22.67 -9.82 3.73
C PRO A 9 21.78 -9.14 4.78
N GLU A 10 22.26 -8.07 5.40
CA GLU A 10 21.52 -7.28 6.38
C GLU A 10 20.11 -6.96 5.84
N LEU A 11 19.10 -7.64 6.39
CA LEU A 11 17.70 -7.31 6.12
C LEU A 11 17.48 -5.85 6.54
N THR A 12 17.21 -4.98 5.57
CA THR A 12 16.87 -3.59 5.85
C THR A 12 15.58 -3.53 6.67
N THR A 13 15.65 -2.99 7.89
CA THR A 13 14.51 -2.88 8.82
C THR A 13 13.79 -1.53 8.76
N GLU A 14 14.27 -0.63 7.89
CA GLU A 14 13.86 0.77 7.82
C GLU A 14 13.32 1.14 6.45
N ILE A 15 12.41 2.11 6.42
CA ILE A 15 11.89 2.71 5.19
C ILE A 15 13.04 3.49 4.53
N PRO A 16 13.27 3.38 3.20
CA PRO A 16 14.33 4.11 2.52
C PRO A 16 14.35 5.61 2.85
N LEU A 17 15.49 6.06 3.35
CA LEU A 17 15.85 7.45 3.69
C LEU A 17 15.94 8.33 2.43
N PRO A 18 15.96 9.68 2.55
CA PRO A 18 15.83 10.59 1.40
C PRO A 18 16.77 10.24 0.25
N PHE A 19 16.16 10.01 -0.91
CA PHE A 19 16.80 9.60 -2.14
C PHE A 19 16.79 10.76 -3.14
N ASN A 20 17.83 10.83 -3.97
CA ASN A 20 17.86 11.79 -5.08
C ASN A 20 17.05 11.22 -6.25
N LEU A 21 16.22 12.08 -6.84
CA LEU A 21 15.52 11.79 -8.09
C LEU A 21 16.46 12.07 -9.26
N ASP A 22 16.75 11.05 -10.07
CA ASP A 22 17.46 11.20 -11.34
C ASP A 22 16.50 11.40 -12.53
N GLY A 23 15.19 11.22 -12.30
CA GLY A 23 14.12 11.44 -13.27
C GLY A 23 13.75 10.20 -14.08
N THR A 24 14.47 9.09 -13.91
CA THR A 24 14.19 7.81 -14.58
C THR A 24 13.25 6.91 -13.79
N GLU A 25 12.91 7.29 -12.56
CA GLU A 25 12.09 6.48 -11.66
C GLU A 25 10.63 6.42 -12.09
N CYS A 26 10.04 5.23 -11.95
CA CYS A 26 8.63 5.03 -12.16
C CYS A 26 7.83 5.55 -10.96
N LYS A 27 6.88 6.46 -11.23
CA LYS A 27 5.94 6.98 -10.23
C LYS A 27 4.75 6.03 -10.13
N VAL A 28 4.53 5.47 -8.95
CA VAL A 28 3.43 4.56 -8.64
C VAL A 28 2.49 5.24 -7.66
N PHE A 29 1.32 5.68 -8.13
CA PHE A 29 0.26 6.18 -7.27
C PHE A 29 -0.38 5.01 -6.53
N PHE A 30 -0.63 5.16 -5.24
CA PHE A 30 -1.00 4.08 -4.33
C PHE A 30 -2.02 4.57 -3.31
N ASP A 31 -2.96 3.70 -2.98
CA ASP A 31 -4.02 3.95 -2.01
C ASP A 31 -4.52 2.62 -1.39
N LEU A 32 -4.94 2.66 -0.13
CA LEU A 32 -5.52 1.53 0.58
C LEU A 32 -6.93 1.83 1.07
N GLU A 33 -7.81 0.85 0.88
CA GLU A 33 -9.05 0.78 1.64
C GLU A 33 -8.90 -0.21 2.79
N THR A 34 -9.44 0.14 3.95
CA THR A 34 -9.26 -0.63 5.20
C THR A 34 -10.58 -0.85 5.93
N THR A 35 -10.62 -1.81 6.86
CA THR A 35 -11.80 -2.07 7.69
C THR A 35 -12.15 -0.93 8.65
N GLY A 36 -11.26 0.05 8.84
CA GLY A 36 -11.43 1.19 9.74
C GLY A 36 -10.16 2.04 9.85
N MET A 37 -10.20 3.13 10.62
CA MET A 37 -9.13 4.15 10.64
C MET A 37 -7.89 3.80 11.50
N GLY A 38 -7.79 2.57 12.03
CA GLY A 38 -6.65 2.13 12.83
C GLY A 38 -5.47 1.63 11.98
N ARG A 39 -4.24 1.83 12.43
CA ARG A 39 -3.03 1.31 11.74
C ARG A 39 -2.90 -0.21 11.76
N ASN A 40 -3.70 -0.89 12.58
CA ASN A 40 -3.79 -2.34 12.65
C ASN A 40 -5.02 -2.90 11.91
N SER A 41 -5.85 -2.03 11.32
CA SER A 41 -7.00 -2.44 10.51
C SER A 41 -6.60 -3.43 9.42
N ASP A 42 -7.55 -4.24 8.99
CA ASP A 42 -7.34 -5.09 7.84
C ASP A 42 -7.46 -4.28 6.56
N ILE A 43 -6.61 -4.62 5.58
CA ILE A 43 -6.69 -4.06 4.24
C ILE A 43 -7.81 -4.81 3.52
N ILE A 44 -8.71 -4.07 2.87
CA ILE A 44 -9.81 -4.60 2.04
C ILE A 44 -9.61 -4.29 0.56
N GLN A 45 -8.75 -3.32 0.22
CA GLN A 45 -8.31 -3.07 -1.15
C GLN A 45 -6.88 -2.54 -1.17
N ILE A 46 -6.10 -3.00 -2.14
CA ILE A 46 -4.84 -2.38 -2.55
C ILE A 46 -5.01 -1.89 -3.99
N ALA A 47 -4.92 -0.58 -4.20
CA ALA A 47 -4.95 0.03 -5.51
C ALA A 47 -3.62 0.72 -5.80
N ALA A 48 -3.09 0.51 -7.00
CA ALA A 48 -1.94 1.25 -7.47
C ALA A 48 -1.97 1.50 -8.98
N LYS A 49 -1.26 2.52 -9.43
CA LYS A 49 -1.19 2.91 -10.83
C LYS A 49 0.16 3.50 -11.17
N SER A 50 0.82 2.94 -12.18
CA SER A 50 1.91 3.59 -12.88
C SER A 50 1.41 4.21 -14.20
N TYR A 51 2.30 4.80 -14.98
CA TYR A 51 1.90 5.41 -16.26
C TYR A 51 1.26 4.40 -17.23
N SER A 52 1.81 3.19 -17.32
CA SER A 52 1.39 2.15 -18.26
C SER A 52 0.52 1.06 -17.64
N ASN A 53 0.60 0.85 -16.33
CA ASN A 53 -0.02 -0.31 -15.68
C ASN A 53 -0.93 0.12 -14.52
N ASN A 54 -2.01 -0.65 -14.32
CA ASN A 54 -2.91 -0.48 -13.19
C ASN A 54 -2.91 -1.76 -12.35
N PHE A 55 -3.00 -1.60 -11.04
CA PHE A 55 -3.07 -2.68 -10.06
C PHE A 55 -4.30 -2.46 -9.18
N ASN A 56 -5.09 -3.51 -9.01
CA ASN A 56 -6.22 -3.49 -8.09
C ASN A 56 -6.44 -4.89 -7.54
N ARG A 57 -6.46 -5.02 -6.21
CA ARG A 57 -6.80 -6.26 -5.51
C ARG A 57 -7.72 -5.97 -4.34
N TYR A 58 -8.87 -6.64 -4.34
CA TYR A 58 -9.75 -6.73 -3.19
C TYR A 58 -9.28 -7.85 -2.26
N VAL A 59 -9.45 -7.66 -0.96
CA VAL A 59 -8.86 -8.53 0.07
C VAL A 59 -9.93 -9.00 1.04
N VAL A 60 -9.96 -10.29 1.33
CA VAL A 60 -10.85 -10.86 2.36
C VAL A 60 -10.43 -10.30 3.73
N PRO A 61 -11.28 -9.53 4.44
CA PRO A 61 -10.97 -9.07 5.77
C PRO A 61 -11.13 -10.21 6.79
N ARG A 62 -10.39 -10.16 7.89
CA ARG A 62 -10.51 -11.12 9.01
C ARG A 62 -11.52 -10.66 10.06
N VAL A 63 -11.89 -9.38 10.02
CA VAL A 63 -12.85 -8.74 10.92
C VAL A 63 -13.89 -7.98 10.11
N ASP A 64 -15.05 -7.71 10.71
CA ASP A 64 -16.08 -6.91 10.06
C ASP A 64 -15.57 -5.52 9.67
N ILE A 65 -16.00 -5.05 8.50
CA ILE A 65 -15.74 -3.69 8.03
C ILE A 65 -16.62 -2.74 8.85
N GLN A 66 -16.02 -1.70 9.44
CA GLN A 66 -16.77 -0.69 10.19
C GLN A 66 -17.79 -0.01 9.28
N ILE A 67 -18.98 0.28 9.82
CA ILE A 67 -20.08 0.90 9.07
C ILE A 67 -19.63 2.19 8.36
N GLU A 68 -18.85 3.04 9.03
CA GLU A 68 -18.34 4.28 8.44
C GLU A 68 -17.33 4.04 7.32
N ALA A 69 -16.47 3.02 7.44
CA ALA A 69 -15.58 2.62 6.36
C ALA A 69 -16.38 2.10 5.15
N SER A 70 -17.40 1.28 5.36
CA SER A 70 -18.29 0.83 4.28
C SER A 70 -19.05 1.97 3.60
N LYS A 71 -19.47 3.00 4.34
CA LYS A 71 -20.14 4.18 3.76
C LYS A 71 -19.21 4.98 2.85
N ILE A 72 -17.96 5.18 3.27
CA ILE A 72 -16.97 5.97 2.53
C ILE A 72 -16.50 5.22 1.27
N THR A 73 -16.14 3.95 1.44
CA THR A 73 -15.51 3.14 0.38
C THR A 73 -16.55 2.50 -0.54
N GLY A 74 -17.76 2.26 -0.03
CA GLY A 74 -18.76 1.44 -0.69
C GLY A 74 -18.46 -0.05 -0.65
N ILE A 75 -17.48 -0.50 0.14
CA ILE A 75 -17.06 -1.90 0.23
C ILE A 75 -17.75 -2.57 1.43
N THR A 76 -18.34 -3.74 1.20
CA THR A 76 -18.92 -4.59 2.24
C THR A 76 -18.48 -6.04 2.05
N TYR A 77 -18.43 -6.80 3.15
CA TYR A 77 -18.07 -8.21 3.14
C TYR A 77 -19.04 -9.00 4.02
N SER A 78 -19.53 -10.13 3.51
CA SER A 78 -20.40 -11.06 4.25
C SER A 78 -19.61 -12.32 4.58
N HIS A 79 -19.22 -12.48 5.85
CA HIS A 79 -18.53 -13.68 6.33
C HIS A 79 -19.38 -14.95 6.20
N GLY A 80 -20.71 -14.85 6.34
CA GLY A 80 -21.59 -16.01 6.22
C GLY A 80 -21.70 -16.58 4.80
N THR A 81 -21.47 -15.75 3.78
CA THR A 81 -21.54 -16.16 2.37
C THR A 81 -20.21 -16.11 1.65
N ASN A 82 -19.15 -15.63 2.29
CA ASN A 82 -17.85 -15.31 1.69
C ASN A 82 -17.98 -14.47 0.40
N LYS A 83 -18.80 -13.42 0.45
CA LYS A 83 -19.01 -12.52 -0.69
C LYS A 83 -18.57 -11.11 -0.35
N MET A 84 -17.77 -10.51 -1.22
CA MET A 84 -17.43 -9.09 -1.17
C MET A 84 -18.28 -8.33 -2.19
N TYR A 85 -18.73 -7.14 -1.81
CA TYR A 85 -19.45 -6.22 -2.68
C TYR A 85 -18.76 -4.87 -2.71
N VAL A 86 -18.73 -4.25 -3.87
CA VAL A 86 -18.25 -2.88 -4.09
C VAL A 86 -19.37 -2.12 -4.76
N ARG A 87 -19.96 -1.17 -4.02
CA ARG A 87 -21.13 -0.39 -4.45
C ARG A 87 -22.27 -1.28 -4.97
N GLY A 88 -22.51 -2.40 -4.28
CA GLY A 88 -23.54 -3.38 -4.61
C GLY A 88 -23.17 -4.41 -5.68
N GLN A 89 -22.01 -4.29 -6.32
CA GLN A 89 -21.53 -5.28 -7.31
C GLN A 89 -20.64 -6.32 -6.64
N ILE A 90 -20.85 -7.61 -6.95
CA ILE A 90 -20.01 -8.69 -6.44
C ILE A 90 -18.62 -8.58 -7.06
N VAL A 91 -17.59 -8.71 -6.23
CA VAL A 91 -16.18 -8.82 -6.66
C VAL A 91 -15.55 -10.04 -6.03
N GLU A 92 -14.51 -10.58 -6.67
CA GLU A 92 -13.74 -11.71 -6.17
C GLU A 92 -12.53 -11.22 -5.37
N PRO A 93 -12.53 -11.34 -4.03
CA PRO A 93 -11.38 -10.97 -3.22
C PRO A 93 -10.34 -12.10 -3.17
N VAL A 94 -9.09 -11.73 -2.87
CA VAL A 94 -8.00 -12.67 -2.59
C VAL A 94 -7.61 -12.63 -1.11
N SER A 95 -6.76 -13.56 -0.66
CA SER A 95 -6.16 -13.46 0.66
C SER A 95 -5.19 -12.28 0.73
N ILE A 96 -5.02 -11.69 1.91
CA ILE A 96 -4.06 -10.59 2.11
C ILE A 96 -2.63 -11.00 1.69
N HIS A 97 -2.21 -12.23 1.99
CA HIS A 97 -0.90 -12.73 1.57
C HIS A 97 -0.73 -12.70 0.05
N LYS A 98 -1.73 -13.17 -0.70
CA LYS A 98 -1.70 -13.12 -2.16
C LYS A 98 -1.70 -11.67 -2.68
N ALA A 99 -2.51 -10.79 -2.09
CA ALA A 99 -2.55 -9.38 -2.50
C ALA A 99 -1.20 -8.68 -2.30
N LEU A 100 -0.50 -8.95 -1.20
CA LEU A 100 0.84 -8.40 -0.94
C LEU A 100 1.88 -8.93 -1.94
N LEU A 101 1.87 -10.23 -2.23
CA LEU A 101 2.75 -10.83 -3.25
C LEU A 101 2.49 -10.25 -4.64
N ASP A 102 1.22 -10.18 -5.05
CA ASP A 102 0.81 -9.61 -6.32
C ASP A 102 1.24 -8.11 -6.40
N PHE A 103 1.15 -7.36 -5.30
CA PHE A 103 1.55 -5.95 -5.26
C PHE A 103 3.06 -5.77 -5.37
N ILE A 104 3.86 -6.56 -4.63
CA ILE A 104 5.32 -6.56 -4.75
C ILE A 104 5.74 -6.91 -6.18
N GLN A 105 5.09 -7.91 -6.78
CA GLN A 105 5.37 -8.30 -8.16
C GLN A 105 5.08 -7.14 -9.15
N PHE A 106 3.94 -6.47 -8.99
CA PHE A 106 3.62 -5.28 -9.76
C PHE A 106 4.69 -4.18 -9.63
N LEU A 107 5.21 -3.96 -8.41
CA LEU A 107 6.29 -2.98 -8.18
C LEU A 107 7.62 -3.39 -8.84
N LYS A 108 7.98 -4.68 -8.78
CA LYS A 108 9.20 -5.22 -9.43
C LYS A 108 9.22 -5.06 -10.95
N GLU A 109 8.04 -4.97 -11.57
CA GLU A 109 7.91 -4.71 -13.00
C GLU A 109 8.15 -3.24 -13.38
N GLN A 110 8.29 -2.35 -12.40
CA GLN A 110 8.53 -0.94 -12.62
C GLN A 110 10.03 -0.61 -12.46
N ASN A 111 10.53 0.34 -13.26
CA ASN A 111 11.90 0.83 -13.10
C ASN A 111 12.02 1.67 -11.83
N GLN A 112 12.75 1.17 -10.82
CA GLN A 112 13.02 1.85 -9.55
C GLN A 112 11.79 2.58 -8.98
N PRO A 113 10.73 1.85 -8.60
CA PRO A 113 9.45 2.46 -8.27
C PRO A 113 9.54 3.38 -7.06
N ILE A 114 8.92 4.55 -7.18
CA ILE A 114 8.62 5.44 -6.08
C ILE A 114 7.13 5.36 -5.82
N VAL A 115 6.74 5.08 -4.58
CA VAL A 115 5.33 4.99 -4.19
C VAL A 115 4.84 6.36 -3.73
N LEU A 116 3.76 6.84 -4.33
CA LEU A 116 3.15 8.14 -4.04
C LEU A 116 1.71 7.95 -3.59
N GLY A 117 1.27 8.77 -2.66
CA GLY A 117 -0.14 8.90 -2.33
C GLY A 117 -0.39 10.02 -1.36
N HIS A 118 -1.65 10.28 -1.05
CA HIS A 118 -2.03 11.42 -0.23
C HIS A 118 -2.08 11.04 1.25
N ASN A 119 -1.27 11.67 2.10
CA ASN A 119 -1.19 11.35 3.53
C ASN A 119 -0.68 9.91 3.83
N ILE A 120 -0.06 9.26 2.85
CA ILE A 120 0.34 7.84 2.94
C ILE A 120 1.34 7.57 4.07
N CYS A 121 2.21 8.53 4.42
CA CYS A 121 3.16 8.33 5.50
C CYS A 121 2.48 8.22 6.87
N ASN A 122 1.28 8.79 7.03
CA ASN A 122 0.57 8.79 8.30
C ASN A 122 -0.35 7.56 8.46
N PHE A 123 -0.83 6.99 7.36
CA PHE A 123 -1.84 5.94 7.37
C PHE A 123 -1.45 4.72 6.54
N ASP A 124 -1.43 4.83 5.22
CA ASP A 124 -1.31 3.69 4.30
C ASP A 124 -0.01 2.92 4.50
N ILE A 125 1.13 3.63 4.58
CA ILE A 125 2.45 3.02 4.76
C ILE A 125 2.53 2.27 6.10
N PRO A 126 2.16 2.85 7.25
CA PRO A 126 2.06 2.09 8.50
C PRO A 126 1.18 0.83 8.39
N VAL A 127 0.02 0.91 7.74
CA VAL A 127 -0.92 -0.22 7.60
C VAL A 127 -0.31 -1.34 6.77
N ILE A 128 0.21 -1.04 5.57
CA ILE A 128 0.78 -2.07 4.69
C ILE A 128 2.08 -2.64 5.26
N VAL A 129 2.92 -1.84 5.92
CA VAL A 129 4.14 -2.33 6.58
C VAL A 129 3.82 -3.31 7.70
N ASN A 130 2.76 -3.06 8.48
CA ASN A 130 2.33 -4.00 9.51
C ASN A 130 1.94 -5.37 8.90
N LYS A 131 1.19 -5.37 7.78
CA LYS A 131 0.82 -6.62 7.10
C LYS A 131 2.04 -7.28 6.42
N LEU A 132 2.92 -6.51 5.80
CA LEU A 132 4.16 -7.03 5.21
C LEU A 132 5.04 -7.72 6.26
N LYS A 133 5.17 -7.15 7.45
CA LYS A 133 5.90 -7.77 8.57
C LYS A 133 5.22 -9.04 9.06
N GLU A 134 3.89 -9.03 9.19
CA GLU A 134 3.10 -10.21 9.56
C GLU A 134 3.35 -11.40 8.62
N TYR A 135 3.55 -11.15 7.32
CA TYR A 135 3.79 -12.19 6.31
C TYR A 135 5.27 -12.37 5.91
N ASN A 136 6.22 -11.78 6.65
CA ASN A 136 7.66 -11.83 6.34
C ASN A 136 8.04 -11.32 4.93
N LEU A 137 7.29 -10.35 4.41
CA LEU A 137 7.49 -9.76 3.07
C LEU A 137 8.12 -8.36 3.11
N PHE A 138 8.40 -7.83 4.31
CA PHE A 138 8.88 -6.45 4.48
C PHE A 138 10.20 -6.19 3.75
N SER A 139 11.21 -7.05 3.89
CA SER A 139 12.52 -6.85 3.27
C SER A 139 12.45 -6.85 1.76
N THR A 140 11.72 -7.81 1.18
CA THR A 140 11.49 -7.86 -0.28
C THR A 140 10.80 -6.60 -0.77
N PHE A 141 9.83 -6.08 -0.02
CA PHE A 141 9.17 -4.81 -0.36
C PHE A 141 10.13 -3.62 -0.25
N ALA A 142 10.90 -3.51 0.83
CA ALA A 142 11.85 -2.43 1.07
C ALA A 142 12.96 -2.37 0.01
N GLU A 143 13.45 -3.53 -0.44
CA GLU A 143 14.42 -3.65 -1.52
C GLU A 143 13.84 -3.30 -2.90
N THR A 144 12.52 -3.50 -3.08
CA THR A 144 11.86 -3.23 -4.37
C THR A 144 11.58 -1.73 -4.56
N VAL A 145 11.26 -1.01 -3.50
CA VAL A 145 10.82 0.39 -3.56
C VAL A 145 11.99 1.35 -3.35
N LYS A 146 12.23 2.27 -4.30
CA LYS A 146 13.28 3.30 -4.18
C LYS A 146 12.93 4.34 -3.10
N GLY A 147 11.65 4.60 -2.89
CA GLY A 147 11.18 5.38 -1.75
C GLY A 147 9.72 5.83 -1.86
N PHE A 148 9.34 6.77 -1.00
CA PHE A 148 7.95 7.21 -0.82
C PHE A 148 7.81 8.73 -0.94
N ILE A 149 6.72 9.19 -1.56
CA ILE A 149 6.35 10.60 -1.61
C ILE A 149 4.93 10.79 -1.06
N ASP A 150 4.83 11.53 0.04
CA ASP A 150 3.54 11.96 0.59
C ASP A 150 3.08 13.23 -0.12
N THR A 151 2.09 13.10 -1.01
CA THR A 151 1.59 14.21 -1.82
C THR A 151 0.88 15.27 -0.99
N MET A 152 0.41 14.96 0.22
CA MET A 152 -0.15 15.96 1.13
C MET A 152 0.95 16.91 1.63
N LYS A 153 2.13 16.37 1.95
CA LYS A 153 3.29 17.18 2.34
C LYS A 153 3.79 18.05 1.19
N VAL A 154 3.79 17.49 -0.03
CA VAL A 154 4.13 18.23 -1.25
C VAL A 154 3.12 19.37 -1.49
N ALA A 155 1.81 19.06 -1.48
CA ALA A 155 0.76 20.04 -1.71
C ALA A 155 0.83 21.21 -0.71
N ARG A 156 0.96 20.92 0.59
CA ARG A 156 1.09 21.95 1.64
C ARG A 156 2.33 22.83 1.49
N LYS A 157 3.37 22.35 0.81
CA LYS A 157 4.59 23.12 0.56
C LYS A 157 4.40 24.14 -0.57
N TYR A 158 3.63 23.79 -1.60
CA TYR A 158 3.50 24.59 -2.82
C TYR A 158 2.18 25.34 -2.95
N ILE A 159 1.14 24.93 -2.23
CA ILE A 159 -0.20 25.50 -2.29
C ILE A 159 -0.54 26.07 -0.90
N PRO A 160 -0.53 27.40 -0.75
CA PRO A 160 -0.97 28.04 0.49
C PRO A 160 -2.44 27.71 0.79
N LYS A 161 -2.75 27.44 2.06
CA LYS A 161 -4.11 27.07 2.47
C LYS A 161 -5.17 28.13 2.13
N HIS A 162 -4.79 29.41 2.10
CA HIS A 162 -5.74 30.49 1.77
C HIS A 162 -6.09 30.55 0.28
N ASP A 163 -5.30 29.91 -0.59
CA ASP A 163 -5.54 29.87 -2.05
C ASP A 163 -6.51 28.74 -2.45
N VAL A 164 -6.85 27.86 -1.51
CA VAL A 164 -7.76 26.73 -1.70
C VAL A 164 -8.85 26.78 -0.64
N GLU A 165 -10.01 27.28 -1.03
CA GLU A 165 -11.23 27.13 -0.24
C GLU A 165 -11.66 25.65 -0.30
N ASN A 166 -11.83 25.03 0.86
CA ASN A 166 -12.55 23.76 0.92
C ASN A 166 -14.01 24.09 0.60
N LEU A 167 -14.49 23.63 -0.56
CA LEU A 167 -15.91 23.67 -0.93
C LEU A 167 -16.76 22.90 0.09
#